data_AF-A0A7V3QX73-F1
#
_entry.id   AF-A0A7V3QX73-F1
#
_cell.length_a   1.000
_cell.length_b   1.000
_cell.length_c   1.000
_cell.angle_alpha   90.00
_cell.angle_beta   90.00
_cell.angle_gamma   90.00
#
_symmetry.space_group_name_H-M   'P 1'
#
loop_
_entity.id
_entity.type
_entity.pdbx_description
1 polymer ?
#
loop_
_entity_poly.entity_id
_entity_poly.type
_entity_poly.pdbx_seq_one_letter_code
_entity_poly.pdbx_strand_id
1 'polypeptide(L)'
;MDSPWRTRGRADADLAKLITALLARREEVLSVDPWLPFPQNCCCFGFGEGQRPLPVGALVWLWDRWRAATGLCAECGGRIYATGFGGLLSIGGVVGHCSGCGRRYFRSVGGLSTVGAEAGRALEGTEFTITLALFGGVVEGPRRPLWQALRALGVRDLPAEEWAGGFDPTCVSLRLDTVRGRKQNRRRS
;
A
#
# COMPACT_ATOMS: atom_id res chain seq x y z
N MET A 1 2.64 20.32 -12.51
CA MET A 1 3.70 19.33 -12.79
C MET A 1 3.59 18.23 -11.77
N ASP A 2 3.52 16.98 -12.21
CA ASP A 2 3.40 15.85 -11.27
C ASP A 2 4.71 15.66 -10.51
N SER A 3 4.61 15.43 -9.19
CA SER A 3 5.82 15.15 -8.40
C SER A 3 6.47 13.84 -8.83
N PRO A 4 7.81 13.79 -8.90
CA PRO A 4 8.51 12.54 -9.21
C PRO A 4 8.35 11.55 -8.05
N TRP A 5 8.46 10.25 -8.38
CA TRP A 5 8.62 9.21 -7.37
C TRP A 5 9.96 9.38 -6.65
N ARG A 6 9.96 9.27 -5.32
CA ARG A 6 11.16 9.35 -4.49
C ARG A 6 11.31 8.05 -3.70
N THR A 7 12.50 7.47 -3.72
CA THR A 7 12.81 6.24 -2.96
C THR A 7 12.60 6.47 -1.46
N ARG A 8 11.98 5.51 -0.77
CA ARG A 8 11.72 5.55 0.67
C ARG A 8 11.87 4.17 1.29
N GLY A 9 12.69 4.06 2.33
CA GLY A 9 12.78 2.83 3.14
C GLY A 9 13.50 1.68 2.43
N ARG A 10 13.33 0.47 3.00
CA ARG A 10 13.95 -0.76 2.50
C ARG A 10 13.12 -1.35 1.35
N ALA A 11 13.78 -2.15 0.52
CA ALA A 11 13.07 -2.96 -0.47
C ALA A 11 12.28 -4.08 0.23
N ASP A 12 11.16 -4.46 -0.36
CA ASP A 12 10.30 -5.56 0.06
C ASP A 12 10.16 -6.54 -1.13
N ALA A 13 10.99 -7.58 -1.12
CA ALA A 13 11.02 -8.57 -2.19
C ALA A 13 9.76 -9.44 -2.22
N ASP A 14 9.15 -9.70 -1.05
CA ASP A 14 7.95 -10.51 -0.94
C ASP A 14 6.74 -9.76 -1.50
N LEU A 15 6.59 -8.48 -1.16
CA LEU A 15 5.53 -7.66 -1.76
C LEU A 15 5.74 -7.51 -3.28
N ALA A 16 6.99 -7.43 -3.76
CA ALA A 16 7.28 -7.41 -5.20
C ALA A 16 6.82 -8.68 -5.92
N LYS A 17 7.10 -9.85 -5.33
CA LYS A 17 6.60 -11.14 -5.84
C LYS A 17 5.09 -11.18 -5.89
N LEU A 18 4.43 -10.73 -4.82
CA LEU A 18 2.96 -10.70 -4.77
C LEU A 18 2.36 -9.78 -5.85
N ILE A 19 2.92 -8.58 -6.04
CA ILE A 19 2.50 -7.65 -7.10
C ILE A 19 2.69 -8.30 -8.47
N THR A 20 3.84 -8.93 -8.70
CA THR A 20 4.14 -9.61 -9.97
C THR A 20 3.15 -10.75 -10.23
N ALA A 21 2.87 -11.58 -9.22
CA ALA A 21 1.87 -12.65 -9.31
C ALA A 21 0.46 -12.11 -9.60
N LEU A 22 0.06 -11.04 -8.90
CA LEU A 22 -1.23 -10.38 -9.13
C LEU A 22 -1.33 -9.84 -10.56
N LEU A 23 -0.29 -9.19 -11.07
CA LEU A 23 -0.29 -8.69 -12.45
C LEU A 23 -0.38 -9.82 -13.48
N ALA A 24 0.31 -10.93 -13.24
CA ALA A 24 0.30 -12.10 -14.13
C ALA A 24 -1.03 -12.87 -14.12
N ARG A 25 -1.81 -12.76 -13.03
CA ARG A 25 -3.10 -13.44 -12.84
C ARG A 25 -4.25 -12.48 -12.61
N ARG A 26 -4.14 -11.27 -13.18
CA ARG A 26 -5.02 -10.14 -12.87
C ARG A 26 -6.48 -10.50 -13.11
N GLU A 27 -6.79 -11.05 -14.28
CA GLU A 27 -8.16 -11.37 -14.66
C GLU A 27 -8.72 -12.51 -13.80
N GLU A 28 -7.93 -13.56 -13.55
CA GLU A 28 -8.36 -14.68 -12.74
C GLU A 28 -8.62 -14.27 -11.29
N VAL A 29 -7.75 -13.44 -10.68
CA VAL A 29 -7.95 -12.94 -9.32
C VAL A 29 -9.22 -12.08 -9.22
N LEU A 30 -9.44 -11.20 -10.19
CA LEU A 30 -10.65 -10.36 -10.22
C LEU A 30 -11.93 -11.18 -10.43
N SER A 31 -11.85 -12.33 -11.10
CA SER A 31 -12.98 -13.24 -11.25
C SER A 31 -13.31 -14.04 -9.98
N VAL A 32 -12.32 -14.24 -9.08
CA VAL A 32 -12.52 -14.90 -7.79
C VAL A 32 -13.30 -13.98 -6.84
N ASP A 33 -12.74 -12.81 -6.56
CA ASP A 33 -13.40 -11.76 -5.76
C ASP A 33 -12.60 -10.44 -5.91
N PRO A 34 -13.15 -9.41 -6.56
CA PRO A 34 -12.45 -8.15 -6.71
C PRO A 34 -12.36 -7.34 -5.41
N TRP A 35 -13.11 -7.73 -4.36
CA TRP A 35 -13.08 -7.15 -3.03
C TRP A 35 -12.03 -7.76 -2.10
N LEU A 36 -11.20 -8.70 -2.59
CA LEU A 36 -10.04 -9.18 -1.83
C LEU A 36 -9.18 -7.99 -1.36
N PRO A 37 -8.81 -7.93 -0.08
CA PRO A 37 -7.99 -6.84 0.42
C PRO A 37 -6.57 -6.95 -0.15
N PHE A 38 -6.05 -5.85 -0.70
CA PHE A 38 -4.65 -5.77 -1.06
C PHE A 38 -3.80 -5.64 0.22
N PRO A 39 -2.68 -6.37 0.36
CA PRO A 39 -1.87 -6.30 1.56
C PRO A 39 -1.13 -4.97 1.72
N GLN A 40 -1.53 -4.17 2.70
CA GLN A 40 -0.95 -2.85 2.95
C GLN A 40 -1.33 -2.32 4.34
N ASN A 41 -0.55 -1.35 4.81
CA ASN A 41 -0.79 -0.66 6.09
C ASN A 41 -0.58 0.86 5.98
N CYS A 42 -0.90 1.41 4.81
CA CYS A 42 -0.64 2.79 4.42
C CYS A 42 -1.78 3.53 3.71
N CYS A 43 -2.93 2.89 3.55
CA CYS A 43 -4.11 3.51 2.96
C CYS A 43 -4.97 4.17 4.05
N CYS A 44 -5.21 5.47 3.92
CA CYS A 44 -6.07 6.22 4.85
C CYS A 44 -7.56 6.09 4.52
N PHE A 45 -7.95 5.30 3.51
CA PHE A 45 -9.30 5.25 2.98
C PHE A 45 -9.94 3.87 3.12
N GLY A 46 -11.25 3.86 3.37
CA GLY A 46 -12.09 2.66 3.34
C GLY A 46 -13.04 2.69 2.14
N PHE A 47 -13.39 1.49 1.65
CA PHE A 47 -14.09 1.32 0.38
C PHE A 47 -15.43 0.59 0.53
N GLY A 48 -16.43 1.02 -0.25
CA GLY A 48 -17.79 0.49 -0.24
C GLY A 48 -18.53 0.74 1.08
N GLU A 49 -19.76 0.26 1.19
CA GLU A 49 -20.60 0.46 2.39
C GLU A 49 -19.98 -0.10 3.67
N GLY A 50 -19.21 -1.19 3.55
CA GLY A 50 -18.51 -1.83 4.66
C GLY A 50 -17.18 -1.18 5.05
N GLN A 51 -16.80 -0.05 4.44
CA GLN A 51 -15.54 0.66 4.70
C GLN A 51 -14.32 -0.28 4.68
N ARG A 52 -14.33 -1.22 3.73
CA ARG A 52 -13.36 -2.32 3.64
C ARG A 52 -11.96 -1.79 3.33
N PRO A 53 -10.90 -2.56 3.64
CA PRO A 53 -9.55 -2.23 3.18
C PRO A 53 -9.46 -2.10 1.67
N LEU A 54 -8.40 -1.45 1.17
CA LEU A 54 -8.14 -1.25 -0.26
C LEU A 54 -8.36 -2.54 -1.09
N PRO A 55 -9.43 -2.61 -1.90
CA PRO A 55 -9.72 -3.77 -2.71
C PRO A 55 -8.69 -3.94 -3.83
N VAL A 56 -8.39 -5.19 -4.21
CA VAL A 56 -7.56 -5.49 -5.38
C VAL A 56 -8.18 -4.92 -6.66
N GLY A 57 -9.50 -5.03 -6.83
CA GLY A 57 -10.21 -4.45 -7.97
C GLY A 57 -10.04 -2.92 -8.05
N ALA A 58 -10.19 -2.23 -6.92
CA ALA A 58 -9.97 -0.79 -6.85
C ALA A 58 -8.52 -0.43 -7.20
N LEU A 59 -7.55 -1.17 -6.64
CA LEU A 59 -6.13 -0.91 -6.86
C LEU A 59 -5.73 -1.08 -8.34
N VAL A 60 -6.27 -2.10 -8.99
CA VAL A 60 -6.08 -2.35 -10.41
C VAL A 60 -6.64 -1.19 -11.25
N TRP A 61 -7.85 -0.71 -10.95
CA TRP A 61 -8.41 0.47 -11.62
C TRP A 61 -7.56 1.71 -11.41
N LEU A 62 -7.04 1.92 -10.21
CA LEU A 62 -6.14 3.03 -9.90
C LEU A 62 -4.85 2.94 -10.73
N TRP A 63 -4.25 1.76 -10.90
CA TRP A 63 -3.05 1.60 -11.73
C TRP A 63 -3.27 1.99 -13.19
N ASP A 64 -4.46 1.72 -13.71
CA ASP A 64 -4.80 2.00 -15.11
C ASP A 64 -5.23 3.45 -15.35
N ARG A 65 -5.97 4.04 -14.39
CA ARG A 65 -6.65 5.34 -14.59
C ARG A 65 -6.00 6.50 -13.85
N TRP A 66 -5.26 6.24 -12.78
CA TRP A 66 -4.63 7.30 -11.98
C TRP A 66 -3.14 7.36 -12.28
N ARG A 67 -2.72 8.39 -13.01
CA ARG A 67 -1.31 8.60 -13.38
C ARG A 67 -0.36 8.58 -12.18
N ALA A 68 -0.81 9.02 -11.00
CA ALA A 68 -0.02 9.00 -9.79
C ALA A 68 0.29 7.58 -9.29
N ALA A 69 -0.54 6.59 -9.65
CA ALA A 69 -0.49 5.23 -9.12
C ALA A 69 0.56 4.33 -9.79
N THR A 70 1.18 4.75 -10.89
CA THR A 70 2.25 4.00 -11.54
C THR A 70 3.46 4.88 -11.90
N GLY A 71 4.60 4.24 -12.19
CA GLY A 71 5.81 4.93 -12.64
C GLY A 71 6.92 3.96 -13.04
N LEU A 72 8.10 4.52 -13.32
CA LEU A 72 9.30 3.76 -13.61
C LEU A 72 10.24 3.79 -12.40
N CYS A 73 10.84 2.64 -12.10
CA CYS A 73 11.84 2.47 -11.06
C CYS A 73 13.19 2.97 -11.57
N ALA A 74 13.75 3.97 -10.89
CA ALA A 74 15.04 4.54 -11.24
C ALA A 74 16.23 3.56 -11.04
N GLU A 75 16.00 2.44 -10.36
CA GLU A 75 17.07 1.53 -9.90
C GLU A 75 17.22 0.32 -10.82
N CYS A 76 16.11 -0.27 -11.26
CA CYS A 76 16.12 -1.43 -12.15
C CYS A 76 15.36 -1.23 -13.47
N GLY A 77 14.79 -0.04 -13.72
CA GLY A 77 13.97 0.24 -14.90
C GLY A 77 12.58 -0.41 -14.90
N GLY A 78 12.27 -1.25 -13.91
CA GLY A 78 10.96 -1.90 -13.77
C GLY A 78 9.82 -0.92 -13.46
N ARG A 79 8.59 -1.43 -13.35
CA ARG A 79 7.41 -0.59 -13.06
C ARG A 79 7.17 -0.47 -11.55
N ILE A 80 6.79 0.72 -11.12
CA ILE A 80 6.30 1.02 -9.77
C ILE A 80 4.77 0.94 -9.80
N TYR A 81 4.20 0.28 -8.82
CA TYR A 81 2.76 0.16 -8.61
C TYR A 81 2.39 0.67 -7.22
N ALA A 82 1.34 1.49 -7.14
CA ALA A 82 0.78 1.94 -5.88
C ALA A 82 0.36 0.73 -5.05
N THR A 83 0.60 0.80 -3.75
CA THR A 83 0.17 -0.20 -2.76
C THR A 83 -0.69 0.41 -1.66
N GLY A 84 -0.80 1.74 -1.63
CA GLY A 84 -1.68 2.50 -0.75
C GLY A 84 -1.46 3.99 -0.90
N PHE A 85 -2.38 4.79 -0.37
CA PHE A 85 -2.36 6.24 -0.51
C PHE A 85 -3.10 6.90 0.65
N GLY A 86 -2.71 8.13 0.96
CA GLY A 86 -3.22 8.83 2.13
C GLY A 86 -2.41 10.07 2.45
N GLY A 87 -2.60 10.58 3.67
CA GLY A 87 -1.88 11.76 4.12
C GLY A 87 -2.50 12.43 5.34
N LEU A 88 -1.98 13.60 5.63
CA LEU A 88 -2.46 14.58 6.58
C LEU A 88 -3.08 15.78 5.82
N LEU A 89 -3.47 16.84 6.54
CA LEU A 89 -4.24 17.96 6.01
C LEU A 89 -3.59 18.60 4.78
N SER A 90 -2.27 18.77 4.81
CA SER A 90 -1.52 19.51 3.78
C SER A 90 -0.38 18.69 3.15
N ILE A 91 -0.17 17.44 3.58
CA ILE A 91 0.86 16.56 3.02
C ILE A 91 0.33 15.15 2.86
N GLY A 92 0.57 14.55 1.70
CA GLY A 92 0.04 13.24 1.35
C GLY A 92 0.46 12.83 -0.04
N GLY A 93 0.09 11.61 -0.40
CA GLY A 93 0.49 11.03 -1.65
C GLY A 93 0.26 9.53 -1.73
N VAL A 94 1.01 8.91 -2.64
CA VAL A 94 0.91 7.51 -3.00
C VAL A 94 2.19 6.80 -2.56
N VAL A 95 2.03 5.68 -1.87
CA VAL A 95 3.10 4.72 -1.60
C VAL A 95 3.05 3.66 -2.69
N GLY A 96 4.20 3.33 -3.26
CA GLY A 96 4.30 2.29 -4.28
C GLY A 96 5.55 1.45 -4.14
N HIS A 97 5.53 0.28 -4.76
CA HIS A 97 6.65 -0.66 -4.79
C HIS A 97 6.98 -1.01 -6.23
N CYS A 98 8.28 -1.16 -6.53
CA CYS A 98 8.70 -1.71 -7.80
C CYS A 98 8.42 -3.21 -7.84
N SER A 99 7.71 -3.69 -8.87
CA SER A 99 7.44 -5.13 -9.03
C SER A 99 8.69 -5.96 -9.32
N GLY A 100 9.75 -5.34 -9.86
CA GLY A 100 11.02 -6.03 -10.18
C GLY A 100 11.97 -6.14 -8.99
N CYS A 101 12.34 -5.00 -8.37
CA CYS A 101 13.35 -4.99 -7.29
C CYS A 101 12.77 -4.80 -5.88
N GLY A 102 11.45 -4.64 -5.74
CA GLY A 102 10.78 -4.44 -4.45
C GLY A 102 11.06 -3.09 -3.78
N ARG A 103 11.84 -2.20 -4.41
CA ARG A 103 12.14 -0.89 -3.84
C ARG A 103 10.87 -0.08 -3.64
N ARG A 104 10.75 0.50 -2.43
CA ARG A 104 9.61 1.32 -2.03
C ARG A 104 9.82 2.78 -2.41
N TYR A 105 8.73 3.41 -2.84
CA TYR A 105 8.68 4.78 -3.31
C TYR A 105 7.50 5.53 -2.70
N PHE A 106 7.63 6.85 -2.70
CA PHE A 106 6.55 7.78 -2.38
C PHE A 106 6.46 8.86 -3.46
N ARG A 107 5.24 9.17 -3.89
CA ARG A 107 4.93 10.31 -4.77
C ARG A 107 3.98 11.24 -4.05
N SER A 108 4.38 12.49 -3.88
CA SER A 108 3.51 13.51 -3.30
C SER A 108 2.43 13.94 -4.29
N VAL A 109 1.21 14.10 -3.80
CA VAL A 109 0.05 14.55 -4.60
C VAL A 109 -0.54 15.82 -3.98
N GLY A 110 -0.73 15.83 -2.66
CA GLY A 110 -1.33 16.93 -1.92
C GLY A 110 -1.79 16.43 -0.55
N GLY A 111 -2.63 17.20 0.14
CA GLY A 111 -3.24 16.75 1.40
C GLY A 111 -4.20 15.58 1.23
N LEU A 112 -4.66 15.02 2.35
CA LEU A 112 -5.58 13.87 2.41
C LEU A 112 -6.81 14.07 1.50
N SER A 113 -7.43 15.25 1.53
CA SER A 113 -8.59 15.57 0.69
C SER A 113 -8.26 15.56 -0.81
N THR A 114 -7.10 16.09 -1.20
CA THR A 114 -6.65 16.10 -2.60
C THR A 114 -6.38 14.68 -3.10
N VAL A 115 -5.69 13.88 -2.28
CA VAL A 115 -5.43 12.46 -2.59
C VAL A 115 -6.74 11.69 -2.76
N GLY A 116 -7.68 11.85 -1.82
CA GLY A 116 -8.99 11.19 -1.87
C GLY A 116 -9.81 11.60 -3.09
N ALA A 117 -9.83 12.89 -3.43
CA ALA A 117 -10.54 13.39 -4.61
C ALA A 117 -9.96 12.86 -5.92
N GLU A 118 -8.62 12.78 -6.05
CA GLU A 118 -7.98 12.22 -7.23
C GLU A 118 -8.23 10.71 -7.39
N ALA A 119 -8.07 9.95 -6.30
CA ALA A 119 -8.37 8.52 -6.30
C ALA A 119 -9.85 8.26 -6.59
N GLY A 120 -10.75 9.05 -5.99
CA GLY A 120 -12.18 8.99 -6.24
C GLY A 120 -12.54 9.19 -7.70
N ARG A 121 -11.96 10.22 -8.36
CA ARG A 121 -12.14 10.45 -9.80
C ARG A 121 -11.68 9.27 -10.65
N ALA A 122 -10.55 8.67 -10.30
CA ALA A 122 -10.05 7.49 -11.02
C ALA A 122 -10.97 6.26 -10.86
N LEU A 123 -11.73 6.18 -9.76
CA LEU A 123 -12.67 5.12 -9.44
C LEU A 123 -14.13 5.43 -9.86
N GLU A 124 -14.38 6.58 -10.48
CA GLU A 124 -15.71 6.92 -10.99
C GLU A 124 -16.23 5.85 -11.97
N GLY A 125 -17.51 5.52 -11.83
CA GLY A 125 -18.18 4.48 -12.62
C GLY A 125 -17.81 3.04 -12.24
N THR A 126 -17.10 2.83 -11.12
CA THR A 126 -16.82 1.49 -10.57
C THR A 126 -17.62 1.25 -9.28
N GLU A 127 -17.65 0.00 -8.81
CA GLU A 127 -18.26 -0.35 -7.52
C GLU A 127 -17.41 0.06 -6.30
N PHE A 128 -16.15 0.49 -6.51
CA PHE A 128 -15.18 0.76 -5.46
C PHE A 128 -15.24 2.22 -4.99
N THR A 129 -16.36 2.62 -4.39
CA THR A 129 -16.50 3.97 -3.85
C THR A 129 -15.66 4.16 -2.58
N ILE A 130 -15.03 5.33 -2.44
CA ILE A 130 -14.36 5.72 -1.18
C ILE A 130 -15.44 6.26 -0.23
N THR A 131 -15.60 5.63 0.92
CA THR A 131 -16.67 5.94 1.90
C THR A 131 -16.15 6.35 3.27
N LEU A 132 -14.85 6.17 3.52
CA LEU A 132 -14.17 6.54 4.75
C LEU A 132 -12.84 7.22 4.42
N ALA A 133 -12.50 8.26 5.19
CA ALA A 133 -11.17 8.84 5.23
C ALA A 133 -10.72 8.98 6.69
N LEU A 134 -9.53 8.47 7.00
CA LEU A 134 -8.93 8.48 8.33
C LEU A 134 -7.77 9.47 8.37
N PHE A 135 -7.87 10.46 9.27
CA PHE A 135 -6.78 11.37 9.55
C PHE A 135 -5.85 10.78 10.61
N GLY A 136 -4.58 10.53 10.26
CA GLY A 136 -3.62 9.90 11.17
C GLY A 136 -3.85 8.41 11.43
N GLY A 137 -4.67 7.75 10.60
CA GLY A 137 -5.00 6.33 10.69
C GLY A 137 -4.90 5.64 9.33
N VAL A 138 -5.04 4.31 9.34
CA VAL A 138 -5.06 3.48 8.13
C VAL A 138 -6.14 2.41 8.26
N VAL A 139 -6.71 2.02 7.11
CA VAL A 139 -7.54 0.82 7.01
C VAL A 139 -6.61 -0.30 6.53
N GLU A 140 -6.22 -1.21 7.43
CA GLU A 140 -5.23 -2.24 7.14
C GLU A 140 -5.76 -3.32 6.20
N GLY A 141 -4.97 -3.69 5.19
CA GLY A 141 -5.25 -4.82 4.31
C GLY A 141 -4.47 -6.06 4.76
N PRO A 142 -5.14 -7.13 5.24
CA PRO A 142 -4.45 -8.34 5.65
C PRO A 142 -3.76 -9.03 4.46
N ARG A 143 -2.61 -9.68 4.72
CA ARG A 143 -1.82 -10.37 3.68
C ARG A 143 -2.47 -11.66 3.16
N ARG A 144 -3.06 -12.42 4.09
CA ARG A 144 -3.49 -13.81 3.84
C ARG A 144 -4.52 -13.98 2.72
N PRO A 145 -5.60 -13.17 2.60
CA PRO A 145 -6.65 -13.44 1.62
C PRO A 145 -6.17 -13.46 0.17
N LEU A 146 -5.46 -12.41 -0.26
CA LEU A 146 -4.93 -12.35 -1.63
C LEU A 146 -3.87 -13.43 -1.88
N TRP A 147 -3.00 -13.68 -0.91
CA TRP A 147 -2.00 -14.75 -1.01
C TRP A 147 -2.66 -16.12 -1.20
N GLN A 148 -3.71 -16.43 -0.44
CA GLN A 148 -4.46 -17.68 -0.58
C GLN A 148 -5.14 -17.79 -1.94
N ALA A 149 -5.76 -16.71 -2.43
CA ALA A 149 -6.38 -16.70 -3.75
C ALA A 149 -5.36 -16.99 -4.87
N LEU A 150 -4.20 -16.34 -4.85
CA LEU A 150 -3.13 -16.58 -5.82
C LEU A 150 -2.58 -18.02 -5.73
N ARG A 151 -2.44 -18.57 -4.51
CA ARG A 151 -2.02 -19.96 -4.32
C ARG A 151 -3.06 -20.94 -4.88
N ALA A 152 -4.35 -20.69 -4.67
CA ALA A 152 -5.44 -21.51 -5.21
C ALA A 152 -5.48 -21.49 -6.75
N LEU A 153 -5.07 -20.38 -7.38
CA LEU A 153 -4.87 -20.25 -8.83
C LEU A 153 -3.59 -20.93 -9.33
N GLY A 154 -2.86 -21.64 -8.47
CA GLY A 154 -1.67 -22.42 -8.83
C GLY A 154 -0.39 -21.60 -8.97
N VAL A 155 -0.36 -20.35 -8.50
CA VAL A 155 0.88 -19.56 -8.49
C VAL A 155 1.86 -20.14 -7.48
N ARG A 156 3.08 -20.44 -7.94
CA ARG A 156 4.14 -21.08 -7.13
C ARG A 156 5.16 -20.09 -6.58
N ASP A 157 5.47 -19.03 -7.33
CA ASP A 157 6.39 -17.98 -6.87
C ASP A 157 5.62 -16.92 -6.08
N LEU A 158 5.34 -17.25 -4.82
CA LEU A 158 4.72 -16.36 -3.84
C LEU A 158 5.67 -16.16 -2.66
N PRO A 159 5.44 -15.13 -1.83
CA PRO A 159 6.05 -15.06 -0.51
C PRO A 159 5.84 -16.34 0.30
N ALA A 160 6.73 -16.60 1.25
CA ALA A 160 6.58 -17.72 2.17
C ALA A 160 5.26 -17.60 2.97
N GLU A 161 4.71 -18.73 3.42
CA GLU A 161 3.42 -18.75 4.12
C GLU A 161 3.44 -17.95 5.43
N GLU A 162 4.59 -17.92 6.10
CA GLU A 162 4.83 -17.13 7.30
C GLU A 162 4.67 -15.63 7.04
N TRP A 163 5.10 -15.15 5.87
CA TRP A 163 4.92 -13.77 5.45
C TRP A 163 3.43 -13.41 5.39
N ALA A 164 2.60 -14.34 4.88
CA ALA A 164 1.15 -14.15 4.76
C ALA A 164 0.42 -14.11 6.11
N GLY A 165 1.02 -14.66 7.18
CA GLY A 165 0.51 -14.57 8.55
C GLY A 165 0.96 -13.32 9.33
N GLY A 166 1.94 -12.58 8.82
CA GLY A 166 2.52 -11.43 9.51
C GLY A 166 1.74 -10.13 9.36
N PHE A 167 2.02 -9.17 10.25
CA PHE A 167 1.54 -7.80 10.21
C PHE A 167 2.72 -6.84 10.33
N ASP A 168 2.77 -5.83 9.46
CA ASP A 168 3.75 -4.75 9.58
C ASP A 168 3.19 -3.61 10.44
N PRO A 169 4.03 -2.91 11.22
CA PRO A 169 3.62 -1.68 11.90
C PRO A 169 3.09 -0.65 10.90
N THR A 170 1.96 -0.01 11.21
CA THR A 170 1.31 0.97 10.32
C THR A 170 2.28 2.03 9.84
N CYS A 171 2.15 2.46 8.58
CA CYS A 171 3.04 3.48 8.02
C CYS A 171 2.82 4.88 8.63
N VAL A 172 1.74 5.05 9.40
CA VAL A 172 1.38 6.26 10.13
C VAL A 172 1.76 6.18 11.61
N SER A 173 2.36 5.08 12.07
CA SER A 173 2.81 4.96 13.46
C SER A 173 3.97 5.92 13.75
N LEU A 174 3.71 6.85 14.66
CA LEU A 174 4.77 7.65 15.29
C LEU A 174 5.26 6.89 16.52
N ARG A 175 6.46 6.31 16.45
CA ARG A 175 7.14 5.81 17.66
C ARG A 175 7.85 6.97 18.33
N LEU A 176 7.36 7.37 19.49
CA LEU A 176 8.05 8.30 20.39
C LEU A 176 8.84 7.49 21.41
N ASP A 177 10.14 7.38 21.20
CA ASP A 177 11.04 6.83 22.23
C ASP A 177 11.16 7.87 23.34
N THR A 178 10.37 7.69 24.41
CA THR A 178 10.56 8.49 25.62
C THR A 178 11.85 8.01 26.27
N VAL A 179 12.91 8.80 26.15
CA VAL A 179 14.18 8.56 26.85
C VAL A 179 13.89 8.49 28.35
N ARG A 180 13.80 7.28 28.91
CA ARG A 180 13.87 7.10 30.37
C ARG A 180 15.27 7.50 30.80
N GLY A 181 15.39 8.69 31.39
CA GLY A 181 16.64 9.20 31.95
C GLY A 181 17.29 8.15 32.85
N ARG A 182 18.45 7.62 32.43
CA ARG A 182 19.38 6.95 33.32
C ARG A 182 19.87 7.98 34.33
N LYS A 183 19.31 7.99 35.54
CA LYS A 183 20.04 8.52 36.70
C LYS A 183 21.24 7.61 36.92
N GLN A 184 22.39 7.99 36.37
CA GLN A 184 23.69 7.49 36.84
C GLN A 184 23.86 7.93 38.29
N ASN A 185 23.52 7.07 39.23
CA ASN A 185 23.98 7.22 40.61
C ASN A 185 25.45 6.78 40.66
N ARG A 186 26.35 7.71 40.30
CA ARG A 186 27.75 7.68 40.73
C ARG A 186 27.81 8.30 42.14
N ARG A 187 27.95 7.46 43.15
CA ARG A 187 28.69 7.73 44.39
C ARG A 187 29.53 6.45 44.56
N ARG A 188 30.87 6.37 44.43
CA ARG A 188 31.95 7.26 44.87
C ARG A 188 31.73 7.74 46.30
N SER A 189 31.94 6.87 47.28
CA SER A 189 33.15 6.79 48.12
C SER A 189 32.85 5.81 49.25
#